data_AF-A0AAW7UZN0-F1
#
_entry.id   AF-A0AAW7UZN0-F1
#
_cell.length_a   1.000
_cell.length_b   1.000
_cell.length_c   1.000
_cell.angle_alpha   90.00
_cell.angle_beta   90.00
_cell.angle_gamma   90.00
#
_symmetry.space_group_name_H-M   'P 1'
#
loop_
_entity.id
_entity.type
_entity.pdbx_description
1 polymer ?
#
loop_
_entity_poly.entity_id
_entity_poly.type
_entity_poly.pdbx_seq_one_letter_code
_entity_poly.pdbx_strand_id
1 'polypeptide(L)'
;MTIDYQALRDAAVAVETEPMHQNFVAFRMAFTPSVALALLDEIKRLEDTNIDAMCRIAELETNLAALVAENAGLKHAMAVTLEHVSVTDAGQAGVAAMIINDALHHSETPATDAFLAEVKTEARKEGAYFVANRMLAAWEAGFIDDTAKNAADIARMILTSTEFMANAPEGDFDRSFSDGVLEDIAAQLRKGGNQ
;
A
#
# COMPACT_ATOMS: atom_id res chain seq x y z
N MET A 1 -5.52 2.24 -27.25
CA MET A 1 -4.81 2.36 -28.54
C MET A 1 -3.33 2.25 -28.24
N THR A 2 -2.61 1.34 -28.89
CA THR A 2 -1.16 1.19 -28.67
C THR A 2 -0.42 2.12 -29.63
N ILE A 3 0.34 3.07 -29.09
CA ILE A 3 1.13 4.02 -29.88
C ILE A 3 2.48 3.37 -30.19
N ASP A 4 2.90 3.38 -31.45
CA ASP A 4 4.25 2.99 -31.86
C ASP A 4 5.19 4.21 -31.77
N TYR A 5 5.82 4.40 -30.61
CA TYR A 5 6.73 5.52 -30.37
C TYR A 5 7.96 5.49 -31.27
N GLN A 6 8.43 4.30 -31.65
CA GLN A 6 9.64 4.18 -32.47
C GLN A 6 9.34 4.58 -33.92
N ALA A 7 8.23 4.09 -34.50
CA ALA A 7 7.80 4.49 -35.83
C ALA A 7 7.51 6.00 -35.91
N LEU A 8 6.88 6.56 -34.87
CA LEU A 8 6.64 8.00 -34.79
C LEU A 8 7.95 8.80 -34.73
N ARG A 9 8.91 8.36 -33.91
CA ARG A 9 10.23 8.99 -33.79
C ARG A 9 11.01 8.93 -35.10
N ASP A 10 11.03 7.78 -35.76
CA ASP A 10 11.76 7.59 -37.02
C ASP A 10 11.16 8.47 -38.14
N ALA A 11 9.82 8.56 -38.21
CA ALA A 11 9.16 9.42 -39.18
C ALA A 11 9.43 10.91 -38.91
N ALA A 12 9.47 11.34 -37.64
CA ALA A 12 9.80 12.71 -37.26
C ALA A 12 11.25 13.05 -37.63
N VAL A 13 12.20 12.17 -37.28
CA VAL A 13 13.63 12.34 -37.60
C VAL A 13 13.84 12.38 -39.12
N ALA A 14 13.17 11.52 -39.90
CA ALA A 14 13.29 11.52 -41.35
C ALA A 14 12.87 12.86 -41.99
N VAL A 15 11.82 13.51 -41.47
CA VAL A 15 11.40 14.85 -41.91
C VAL A 15 12.43 15.91 -41.54
N GLU A 16 12.99 15.86 -40.32
CA GLU A 16 14.02 16.81 -39.87
C GLU A 16 15.32 16.68 -40.67
N THR A 17 15.73 15.45 -40.99
CA THR A 17 16.99 15.20 -41.72
C THR A 17 16.86 15.46 -43.22
N GLU A 18 15.72 15.11 -43.81
CA GLU A 18 15.47 15.22 -45.25
C GLU A 18 14.01 15.64 -45.49
N PRO A 19 13.72 16.95 -45.62
CA PRO A 19 12.35 17.47 -45.71
C PRO A 19 11.75 17.28 -47.11
N MET A 20 11.70 16.03 -47.57
CA MET A 20 11.07 15.64 -48.82
C MET A 20 9.58 15.37 -48.64
N HIS A 21 8.80 15.56 -49.71
CA HIS A 21 7.35 15.33 -49.69
C HIS A 21 6.96 13.95 -49.16
N GLN A 22 7.71 12.91 -49.51
CA GLN A 22 7.48 11.54 -49.04
C GLN A 22 7.62 11.41 -47.52
N ASN A 23 8.62 12.06 -46.92
CA ASN A 23 8.84 12.04 -45.48
C ASN A 23 7.73 12.79 -44.72
N PHE A 24 7.26 13.93 -45.24
CA PHE A 24 6.10 14.64 -44.67
C PHE A 24 4.82 13.79 -44.74
N VAL A 25 4.61 13.05 -45.84
CA VAL A 25 3.46 12.16 -45.97
C VAL A 25 3.55 11.01 -44.97
N ALA A 26 4.71 10.37 -44.83
CA ALA A 26 4.94 9.30 -43.86
C ALA A 26 4.70 9.78 -42.42
N PHE A 27 5.25 10.95 -42.05
CA PHE A 27 5.02 11.55 -40.73
C PHE A 27 3.55 11.85 -40.47
N ARG A 28 2.81 12.42 -41.44
CA ARG A 28 1.37 12.70 -41.27
C ARG A 28 0.52 11.43 -41.14
N MET A 29 0.94 10.32 -41.76
CA MET A 29 0.27 9.03 -41.59
C MET A 29 0.56 8.41 -40.21
N ALA A 30 1.76 8.61 -39.66
CA ALA A 30 2.14 8.13 -38.33
C ALA A 30 1.57 9.01 -37.20
N PHE A 31 1.62 10.34 -37.35
CA PHE A 31 1.15 11.32 -36.37
C PHE A 31 -0.24 11.83 -36.71
N THR A 32 -1.25 10.98 -36.52
CA THR A 32 -2.65 11.34 -36.72
C THR A 32 -3.19 12.15 -35.53
N PRO A 33 -4.33 12.86 -35.68
CA PRO A 33 -4.97 13.53 -34.54
C PRO A 33 -5.28 12.59 -33.37
N SER A 34 -5.60 11.31 -33.64
CA SER A 34 -5.84 10.33 -32.56
C SER A 34 -4.56 10.01 -31.79
N VAL A 35 -3.42 9.89 -32.48
CA VAL A 35 -2.11 9.69 -31.83
C VAL A 35 -1.74 10.91 -30.99
N ALA A 36 -1.96 12.13 -31.51
CA ALA A 36 -1.70 13.36 -30.76
C ALA A 36 -2.54 13.43 -29.47
N LEU A 37 -3.84 13.12 -29.54
CA LEU A 37 -4.72 13.09 -28.36
C LEU A 37 -4.29 12.03 -27.35
N ALA A 38 -3.96 10.82 -27.81
CA ALA A 38 -3.53 9.75 -26.92
C ALA A 38 -2.19 10.06 -26.23
N LEU A 39 -1.26 10.74 -26.90
CA LEU A 39 -0.03 11.23 -26.28
C LEU A 39 -0.32 12.30 -25.21
N LEU A 40 -1.27 13.21 -25.47
CA LEU A 40 -1.67 14.22 -24.47
C LEU A 40 -2.32 13.58 -23.24
N ASP A 41 -3.20 12.60 -23.45
CA ASP A 41 -3.83 11.85 -22.36
C ASP A 41 -2.79 11.08 -21.53
N GLU A 42 -1.80 10.47 -22.20
CA GLU A 42 -0.72 9.76 -21.52
C GLU A 42 0.21 10.71 -20.75
N ILE A 43 0.59 11.85 -21.34
CA ILE A 43 1.40 12.88 -20.65
C ILE A 43 0.68 13.32 -19.38
N LYS A 44 -0.61 13.64 -19.48
CA LYS A 44 -1.40 14.03 -18.32
C LYS A 44 -1.43 12.94 -17.25
N ARG A 45 -1.68 11.69 -17.64
CA ARG A 45 -1.67 10.54 -16.71
C ARG A 45 -0.31 10.38 -16.04
N LEU A 46 0.78 10.56 -16.78
CA LEU A 46 2.14 10.48 -16.24
C LEU A 46 2.42 11.64 -15.29
N GLU A 47 2.00 12.86 -15.62
CA GLU A 47 2.10 14.03 -14.74
C GLU A 47 1.35 13.80 -13.42
N ASP A 48 0.10 13.34 -13.48
CA ASP A 48 -0.70 13.00 -12.30
C ASP A 48 0.00 11.92 -11.45
N THR A 49 0.49 10.86 -12.08
CA THR A 49 1.25 9.78 -11.40
C THR A 49 2.53 10.32 -10.75
N ASN A 50 3.22 11.25 -11.41
CA ASN A 50 4.48 11.81 -10.91
C ASN A 50 4.22 12.76 -9.74
N ILE A 51 3.14 13.54 -9.78
CA ILE A 51 2.68 14.36 -8.65
C ILE A 51 2.38 13.46 -7.44
N ASP A 52 1.61 12.39 -7.63
CA ASP A 52 1.29 11.44 -6.56
C ASP A 52 2.55 10.79 -5.97
N ALA A 53 3.50 10.39 -6.82
CA ALA A 53 4.77 9.81 -6.39
C ALA A 53 5.62 10.81 -5.61
N MET A 54 5.71 12.07 -6.06
CA MET A 54 6.44 13.13 -5.36
C MET A 54 5.83 13.41 -3.98
N CYS A 55 4.50 13.48 -3.88
CA CYS A 55 3.80 13.63 -2.60
C CYS A 55 4.13 12.47 -1.66
N ARG A 56 4.07 11.23 -2.15
CA ARG A 56 4.39 10.04 -1.34
C ARG A 56 5.85 10.01 -0.88
N ILE A 57 6.78 10.42 -1.74
CA ILE A 57 8.21 10.50 -1.38
C ILE A 57 8.41 11.50 -0.23
N ALA A 58 7.79 12.69 -0.31
CA ALA A 58 7.92 13.71 0.73
C ALA A 58 7.37 13.24 2.10
N GLU A 59 6.24 12.50 2.10
CA GLU A 59 5.70 11.86 3.31
C GLU A 59 6.70 10.84 3.90
N LEU A 60 7.24 9.95 3.07
CA LEU A 60 8.20 8.93 3.49
C LEU A 60 9.50 9.54 4.02
N GLU A 61 10.00 10.61 3.39
CA GLU A 61 11.18 11.35 3.88
C GLU A 61 10.93 11.96 5.27
N THR A 62 9.73 12.46 5.51
CA THR A 62 9.33 13.00 6.82
C THR A 62 9.29 11.91 7.88
N ASN A 63 8.66 10.77 7.58
CA ASN A 63 8.60 9.61 8.48
C ASN A 63 10.01 9.05 8.78
N LEU A 64 10.87 8.96 7.76
CA LEU A 64 12.25 8.51 7.91
C LEU A 64 13.05 9.45 8.81
N ALA A 65 12.91 10.77 8.64
CA ALA A 65 13.60 11.74 9.51
C ALA A 65 13.19 11.58 10.97
N ALA A 66 11.90 11.36 11.25
CA ALA A 66 11.40 11.10 12.60
C ALA A 66 11.98 9.80 13.19
N LEU A 67 11.97 8.71 12.43
CA LEU A 67 12.56 7.43 12.85
C LEU A 67 14.07 7.52 13.08
N VAL A 68 14.80 8.28 12.25
CA VAL A 68 16.25 8.50 12.42
C VAL A 68 16.52 9.30 13.69
N ALA A 69 15.74 10.35 13.97
CA ALA A 69 15.87 11.15 15.19
C ALA A 69 15.57 10.32 16.45
N GLU A 70 14.49 9.53 16.44
CA GLU A 70 14.15 8.59 17.51
C GLU A 70 15.28 7.58 17.75
N ASN A 71 15.79 6.95 16.69
CA ASN A 71 16.91 6.02 16.78
C ASN A 71 18.19 6.67 17.32
N ALA A 72 18.47 7.92 16.94
CA ALA A 72 19.62 8.66 17.47
C ALA A 72 19.45 8.93 18.98
N GLY A 73 18.24 9.29 19.42
CA GLY A 73 17.89 9.47 20.83
C GLY A 73 18.07 8.18 21.63
N LEU A 74 17.57 7.05 21.13
CA LEU A 74 17.74 5.74 21.75
C LEU A 74 19.22 5.33 21.88
N LYS A 75 20.00 5.51 20.80
CA LYS A 75 21.44 5.23 20.82
C LYS A 75 22.19 6.13 21.82
N HIS A 76 21.80 7.40 21.91
CA HIS A 76 22.40 8.34 22.86
C HIS A 76 22.07 7.96 24.31
N ALA A 77 20.80 7.64 24.60
CA ALA A 77 20.39 7.17 25.93
C ALA A 77 21.18 5.91 26.34
N MET A 78 21.37 4.97 25.41
CA MET A 78 22.19 3.78 25.65
C MET A 78 23.66 4.13 25.92
N ALA A 79 24.25 5.06 25.16
CA ALA A 79 25.65 5.47 25.33
C ALA A 79 25.89 6.17 26.68
N VAL A 80 25.06 7.14 27.05
CA VAL A 80 25.14 7.87 28.34
C VAL A 80 25.06 6.90 29.51
N THR A 81 24.23 5.87 29.40
CA THR A 81 24.06 4.89 30.47
C THR A 81 25.26 3.97 30.62
N LEU A 82 26.00 3.67 29.54
CA LEU A 82 27.24 2.89 29.59
C LEU A 82 28.44 3.70 30.12
N GLU A 83 28.46 5.02 29.90
CA GLU A 83 29.57 5.90 30.33
C GLU A 83 29.55 6.25 31.83
N HIS A 84 28.37 6.33 32.45
CA HIS A 84 28.25 6.76 33.86
C HIS A 84 28.32 5.61 34.87
N VAL A 85 28.49 4.37 34.40
CA VAL A 85 28.53 3.20 35.27
C VAL A 85 29.97 2.68 35.37
N SER A 86 30.71 3.21 36.33
CA SER A 86 31.87 2.50 36.87
C SER A 86 31.35 1.38 37.78
N VAL A 87 31.07 0.18 37.25
CA VAL A 87 30.73 -0.97 38.10
C VAL A 87 31.99 -1.45 38.80
N THR A 88 32.30 -0.89 39.97
CA THR A 88 33.44 -1.36 40.77
C THR A 88 33.03 -2.37 41.85
N ASP A 89 31.72 -2.49 42.13
CA ASP A 89 31.14 -3.51 42.99
C ASP A 89 29.72 -3.95 42.55
N ALA A 90 29.21 -5.01 43.17
CA ALA A 90 27.90 -5.59 42.85
C ALA A 90 26.71 -4.66 43.19
N GLY A 91 26.88 -3.70 44.11
CA GLY A 91 25.83 -2.74 44.46
C GLY A 91 25.64 -1.67 43.38
N GLN A 92 26.74 -1.17 42.81
CA GLN A 92 26.74 -0.25 41.67
C GLN A 92 26.18 -0.91 40.40
N ALA A 93 26.41 -2.21 40.21
CA ALA A 93 25.81 -2.98 39.12
C ALA A 93 24.28 -2.96 39.17
N GLY A 94 23.70 -3.10 40.37
CA GLY A 94 22.25 -3.06 40.58
C GLY A 94 21.64 -1.69 40.30
N VAL A 95 22.30 -0.61 40.72
CA VAL A 95 21.85 0.77 40.45
C VAL A 95 21.93 1.10 38.96
N ALA A 96 23.00 0.67 38.29
CA ALA A 96 23.15 0.79 36.86
C ALA A 96 22.06 0.04 36.09
N ALA A 97 21.80 -1.21 36.45
CA ALA A 97 20.74 -2.01 35.86
C ALA A 97 19.36 -1.36 36.07
N MET A 98 19.11 -0.75 37.23
CA MET A 98 17.87 -0.03 37.51
C MET A 98 17.71 1.22 36.62
N ILE A 99 18.77 2.03 36.47
CA ILE A 99 18.76 3.21 35.59
C ILE A 99 18.59 2.81 34.12
N ILE A 100 19.28 1.76 33.67
CA ILE A 100 19.13 1.20 32.32
C ILE A 100 17.68 0.75 32.10
N ASN A 101 17.13 -0.02 33.03
CA ASN A 101 15.77 -0.52 32.94
C ASN A 101 14.75 0.62 32.91
N ASP A 102 14.95 1.65 33.74
CA ASP A 102 14.08 2.83 33.82
C ASP A 102 14.14 3.67 32.54
N ALA A 103 15.35 3.93 32.02
CA ALA A 103 15.54 4.65 30.76
C ALA A 103 14.96 3.89 29.56
N LEU A 104 15.10 2.56 29.52
CA LEU A 104 14.51 1.73 28.46
C LEU A 104 12.97 1.68 28.55
N HIS A 105 12.39 1.61 29.74
CA HIS A 105 10.93 1.57 29.91
C HIS A 105 10.26 2.93 29.66
N HIS A 106 10.97 4.04 29.86
CA HIS A 106 10.44 5.39 29.59
C HIS A 106 10.81 5.94 28.21
N SER A 107 11.56 5.19 27.40
CA SER A 107 11.86 5.57 26.01
C SER A 107 10.67 5.21 25.12
N GLU A 108 9.67 6.10 25.05
CA GLU A 108 8.58 5.98 24.09
C GLU A 108 9.11 6.03 22.65
N THR A 109 8.46 5.30 21.74
CA THR A 109 8.84 5.22 20.32
C THR A 109 7.69 5.67 19.39
N PRO A 110 7.22 6.93 19.52
CA PRO A 110 6.04 7.40 18.80
C PRO A 110 6.20 7.38 17.28
N ALA A 111 7.41 7.58 16.75
CA ALA A 111 7.65 7.52 15.31
C ALA A 111 7.55 6.07 14.81
N THR A 112 8.09 5.11 15.58
CA THR A 112 7.95 3.68 15.28
C THR A 112 6.49 3.24 15.39
N ASP A 113 5.76 3.69 16.41
CA ASP A 113 4.35 3.34 16.60
C ASP A 113 3.47 3.88 15.47
N ALA A 114 3.69 5.13 15.06
CA ALA A 114 3.00 5.74 13.92
C ALA A 114 3.30 4.98 12.61
N PHE A 115 4.57 4.64 12.36
CA PHE A 115 4.96 3.85 11.20
C PHE A 115 4.29 2.46 11.20
N LEU A 116 4.26 1.77 12.34
CA LEU A 116 3.59 0.47 12.47
C LEU A 116 2.08 0.58 12.27
N ALA A 117 1.45 1.66 12.73
CA ALA A 117 0.02 1.90 12.51
C ALA A 117 -0.30 2.11 11.02
N GLU A 118 0.55 2.86 10.30
CA GLU A 118 0.44 3.05 8.85
C GLU A 118 0.59 1.72 8.11
N VAL A 119 1.65 0.95 8.40
CA VAL A 119 1.89 -0.36 7.78
C VAL A 119 0.74 -1.33 8.04
N LYS A 120 0.22 -1.38 9.28
CA LYS A 120 -0.97 -2.20 9.60
C LYS A 120 -2.20 -1.76 8.82
N THR A 121 -2.39 -0.45 8.65
CA THR A 121 -3.51 0.10 7.88
C THR A 121 -3.42 -0.31 6.42
N GLU A 122 -2.26 -0.17 5.79
CA GLU A 122 -2.06 -0.60 4.41
C GLU A 122 -2.21 -2.11 4.23
N ALA A 123 -1.64 -2.93 5.14
CA ALA A 123 -1.81 -4.38 5.10
C ALA A 123 -3.28 -4.80 5.21
N ARG A 124 -4.11 -4.08 5.99
CA ARG A 124 -5.56 -4.32 6.07
C ARG A 124 -6.26 -3.99 4.74
N LYS A 125 -5.88 -2.90 4.07
CA LYS A 125 -6.42 -2.54 2.75
C LYS A 125 -6.07 -3.60 1.70
N GLU A 126 -4.79 -4.02 1.67
CA GLU A 126 -4.34 -5.11 0.79
C GLU A 126 -5.09 -6.42 1.06
N GLY A 127 -5.37 -6.73 2.32
CA GLY A 127 -6.20 -7.86 2.71
C GLY A 127 -7.63 -7.78 2.12
N ALA A 128 -8.27 -6.62 2.17
CA ALA A 128 -9.59 -6.42 1.55
C ALA A 128 -9.55 -6.56 0.03
N TYR A 129 -8.51 -6.02 -0.64
CA TYR A 129 -8.31 -6.20 -2.08
C TYR A 129 -8.14 -7.66 -2.44
N PHE A 130 -7.35 -8.39 -1.67
CA PHE A 130 -7.15 -9.82 -1.85
C PHE A 130 -8.47 -10.60 -1.73
N VAL A 131 -9.29 -10.29 -0.73
CA VAL A 131 -10.60 -10.95 -0.53
C VAL A 131 -11.56 -10.62 -1.67
N ALA A 132 -11.67 -9.35 -2.09
CA ALA A 132 -12.52 -8.96 -3.22
C ALA A 132 -12.10 -9.68 -4.51
N ASN A 133 -10.79 -9.74 -4.78
CA ASN A 133 -10.25 -10.44 -5.96
C ASN A 133 -10.53 -11.95 -5.92
N ARG A 134 -10.39 -12.59 -4.75
CA ARG A 134 -10.70 -14.02 -4.60
C ARG A 134 -12.18 -14.31 -4.71
N MET A 135 -13.03 -13.44 -4.19
CA MET A 135 -14.48 -13.55 -4.30
C MET A 135 -14.94 -13.45 -5.77
N LEU A 136 -14.45 -12.46 -6.51
CA LEU A 136 -14.75 -12.32 -7.95
C LEU A 136 -14.23 -13.49 -8.77
N ALA A 137 -13.03 -14.00 -8.47
CA ALA A 137 -12.48 -15.19 -9.13
C ALA A 137 -13.33 -16.45 -8.85
N ALA A 138 -13.86 -16.61 -7.63
CA ALA A 138 -14.75 -17.71 -7.30
C ALA A 138 -16.08 -17.63 -8.05
N TRP A 139 -16.62 -16.43 -8.25
CA TRP A 139 -17.78 -16.19 -9.10
C TRP A 139 -17.50 -16.51 -10.58
N GLU A 140 -16.39 -16.01 -11.14
CA GLU A 140 -16.00 -16.26 -12.53
C GLU A 140 -15.78 -17.77 -12.81
N ALA A 141 -15.26 -18.51 -11.82
CA ALA A 141 -15.08 -19.95 -11.90
C ALA A 141 -16.36 -20.78 -11.62
N GLY A 142 -17.48 -20.13 -11.28
CA GLY A 142 -18.77 -20.80 -11.04
C GLY A 142 -18.92 -21.46 -9.66
N PHE A 143 -18.04 -21.18 -8.70
CA PHE A 143 -18.20 -21.65 -7.31
C PHE A 143 -19.25 -20.83 -6.53
N ILE A 144 -19.49 -19.59 -6.95
CA ILE A 144 -20.55 -18.72 -6.41
C ILE A 144 -21.65 -18.62 -7.48
N ASP A 145 -22.81 -19.22 -7.20
CA ASP A 145 -23.99 -19.17 -8.06
C ASP A 145 -24.82 -17.92 -7.75
N ASP A 146 -24.38 -16.78 -8.28
CA ASP A 146 -25.07 -15.49 -8.14
C ASP A 146 -24.96 -14.65 -9.42
N THR A 147 -25.74 -13.59 -9.53
CA THR A 147 -25.72 -12.67 -10.66
C THR A 147 -24.43 -11.83 -10.70
N ALA A 148 -23.99 -11.45 -11.90
CA ALA A 148 -22.86 -10.53 -12.08
C ALA A 148 -23.04 -9.22 -11.30
N LYS A 149 -24.29 -8.74 -11.20
CA LYS A 149 -24.62 -7.54 -10.43
C LYS A 149 -24.33 -7.73 -8.95
N ASN A 150 -24.85 -8.79 -8.34
CA ASN A 150 -24.63 -9.06 -6.92
C ASN A 150 -23.15 -9.30 -6.62
N ALA A 151 -22.44 -10.03 -7.48
CA ALA A 151 -21.00 -10.23 -7.34
C ALA A 151 -20.22 -8.90 -7.36
N ALA A 152 -20.55 -8.01 -8.31
CA ALA A 152 -19.95 -6.68 -8.38
C ALA A 152 -20.32 -5.80 -7.18
N ASP A 153 -21.56 -5.86 -6.69
CA ASP A 153 -22.02 -5.11 -5.53
C ASP A 153 -21.28 -5.54 -4.26
N ILE A 154 -21.12 -6.84 -4.03
CA ILE A 154 -20.34 -7.39 -2.89
C ILE A 154 -18.86 -6.98 -3.00
N ALA A 155 -18.24 -7.16 -4.18
CA ALA A 155 -16.85 -6.79 -4.38
C ALA A 155 -16.62 -5.29 -4.13
N ARG A 156 -17.51 -4.43 -4.65
CA ARG A 156 -17.46 -2.99 -4.37
C ARG A 156 -17.64 -2.68 -2.89
N MET A 157 -18.55 -3.35 -2.20
CA MET A 157 -18.74 -3.18 -0.76
C MET A 157 -17.45 -3.51 0.02
N ILE A 158 -16.76 -4.61 -0.33
CA ILE A 158 -15.47 -4.99 0.27
C ILE A 158 -14.40 -3.93 -0.03
N LEU A 159 -14.29 -3.47 -1.27
CA LEU A 159 -13.30 -2.45 -1.65
C LEU A 159 -13.55 -1.11 -0.94
N THR A 160 -14.80 -0.65 -0.91
CA THR A 160 -15.20 0.60 -0.23
C THR A 160 -15.05 0.49 1.29
N SER A 161 -15.08 -0.71 1.88
CA SER A 161 -14.82 -0.88 3.32
C SER A 161 -13.43 -0.36 3.74
N THR A 162 -12.47 -0.31 2.82
CA THR A 162 -11.12 0.23 3.08
C THR A 162 -11.12 1.71 3.46
N GLU A 163 -12.15 2.47 3.04
CA GLU A 163 -12.32 3.88 3.38
C GLU A 163 -12.73 4.09 4.85
N PHE A 164 -13.25 3.05 5.51
CA PHE A 164 -13.75 3.11 6.89
C PHE A 164 -12.82 2.44 7.91
N MET A 165 -11.72 1.82 7.46
CA MET A 165 -10.82 1.03 8.32
C MET A 165 -10.14 1.83 9.44
N ALA A 166 -9.94 3.14 9.24
CA ALA A 166 -9.32 4.00 10.26
C ALA A 166 -10.16 4.09 11.56
N ASN A 167 -11.48 3.90 11.46
CA ASN A 167 -12.42 3.99 12.57
C ASN A 167 -13.09 2.63 12.89
N ALA A 168 -12.54 1.53 12.35
CA ALA A 168 -13.11 0.21 12.58
C ALA A 168 -12.89 -0.24 14.04
N PRO A 169 -13.92 -0.82 14.69
CA PRO A 169 -13.78 -1.47 15.99
C PRO A 169 -12.64 -2.50 15.99
N GLU A 170 -11.95 -2.67 17.13
CA GLU A 170 -10.81 -3.57 17.24
C GLU A 170 -11.16 -5.04 16.88
N GLY A 171 -12.39 -5.47 17.18
CA GLY A 171 -12.90 -6.81 16.87
C GLY A 171 -13.23 -7.07 15.39
N ASP A 172 -13.32 -6.04 14.55
CA ASP A 172 -13.61 -6.20 13.11
C ASP A 172 -12.44 -6.85 12.35
N PHE A 173 -11.26 -6.92 12.97
CA PHE A 173 -10.06 -7.52 12.40
C PHE A 173 -9.78 -8.94 12.90
N ASP A 174 -10.61 -9.46 13.81
CA ASP A 174 -10.51 -10.84 14.25
C ASP A 174 -11.52 -11.74 13.54
N ARG A 175 -11.42 -13.05 13.77
CA ARG A 175 -12.24 -14.06 13.09
C ARG A 175 -13.55 -14.37 13.79
N SER A 176 -13.82 -13.81 14.97
CA SER A 176 -14.91 -14.23 15.85
C SER A 176 -16.27 -14.18 15.16
N PHE A 177 -16.57 -13.11 14.43
CA PHE A 177 -17.81 -12.99 13.67
C PHE A 177 -17.93 -14.05 12.57
N SER A 178 -16.88 -14.22 11.76
CA SER A 178 -16.88 -15.21 10.68
C SER A 178 -16.98 -16.63 11.20
N ASP A 179 -16.23 -16.97 12.26
CA ASP A 179 -16.25 -18.28 12.89
C ASP A 179 -17.66 -18.59 13.44
N GLY A 180 -18.31 -17.63 14.10
CA GLY A 180 -19.69 -17.77 14.58
C GLY A 180 -20.70 -18.03 13.46
N VAL A 181 -20.64 -17.27 12.36
CA VAL A 181 -21.53 -17.48 11.20
C VAL A 181 -21.28 -18.85 10.54
N LEU A 182 -20.03 -19.29 10.44
CA LEU A 182 -19.68 -20.61 9.90
C LEU A 182 -20.19 -21.74 10.79
N GLU A 183 -20.12 -21.60 12.12
CA GLU A 183 -20.69 -22.54 13.07
C GLU A 183 -22.22 -22.66 12.93
N ASP A 184 -22.92 -21.52 12.78
CA ASP A 184 -24.36 -21.48 12.56
C ASP A 184 -24.76 -22.17 11.25
N ILE A 185 -24.04 -21.92 10.15
CA ILE A 185 -24.24 -22.61 8.87
C ILE A 185 -24.03 -24.11 9.04
N ALA A 186 -22.95 -24.54 9.70
CA ALA A 186 -22.67 -25.95 9.95
C ALA A 186 -23.75 -26.60 10.83
N ALA A 187 -24.35 -25.87 11.78
CA ALA A 187 -25.47 -26.34 12.58
C ALA A 187 -26.75 -26.50 11.75
N GLN A 188 -27.04 -25.57 10.82
CA GLN A 188 -28.18 -25.66 9.93
C GLN A 188 -28.08 -26.86 8.99
N LEU A 189 -26.91 -27.08 8.38
CA LEU A 189 -26.67 -28.23 7.50
C LEU A 189 -26.85 -29.57 8.22
N ARG A 190 -26.43 -29.67 9.49
CA ARG A 190 -26.66 -30.87 10.31
C ARG A 190 -28.14 -31.14 10.61
N LYS A 191 -28.96 -30.09 10.73
CA LYS A 191 -30.41 -30.21 10.97
C LYS A 191 -31.21 -30.42 9.68
N GLY A 192 -30.71 -29.94 8.54
CA GLY A 192 -31.37 -29.97 7.24
C GLY A 192 -31.05 -31.18 6.35
N GLY A 193 -30.08 -32.03 6.71
CA GLY A 193 -29.66 -33.21 5.92
C GLY A 193 -30.64 -34.40 5.89
N ASN A 194 -31.94 -34.16 6.08
CA ASN A 194 -33.00 -35.18 6.17
C ASN A 194 -34.14 -34.88 5.17
N GLN A 195 -33.80 -34.43 3.96
CA GLN A 195 -34.73 -34.28 2.83
C GLN A 195 -34.20 -35.02 1.61
#